data_AF-A0A523S0X2-F1
#
_entry.id   AF-A0A523S0X2-F1
#
_cell.length_a   1.000
_cell.length_b   1.000
_cell.length_c   1.000
_cell.angle_alpha   90.00
_cell.angle_beta   90.00
_cell.angle_gamma   90.00
#
_symmetry.space_group_name_H-M   'P 1'
#
loop_
_entity.id
_entity.type
_entity.pdbx_description
1 polymer ?
#
loop_
_entity_poly.entity_id
_entity_poly.type
_entity_poly.pdbx_seq_one_letter_code
_entity_poly.pdbx_strand_id
1 'polypeptide(L)'
;MKYVKLLFIFMIIALIAITITSTAYGWFLGQNIYQTTYSAKAGVNFWDTWTLEGNIFTASLLLTLLSVITLPQRSTFISFMSAISQSGPVTKRLDMTSAVIWRLLEFGGFFVFYVSTGGYSLTGQNVAFLMMLMGHGSISITSAEATTLFSLPFAPGTSSESILSLVPALEAYQLYLGLFATFLVLTGVRLALSAITDMMSHKRDMFVVIPKFLIVISIAISLEILGVPMWTVNAGTWMSYMALIVALFASIAGAVLFLFLRVHMGDAQQRTRSKITQLEEDFARFQGELVSLRKEYESGEVNPVDYRRRVTLLMEDRSHIAKELGRLKLERLIPIRGSPRKFGLLAVILIAMVIILPLTQGFYYGIQMEGDKYIDWEFNYETHKEITITNWAAGLDGMESKTLDDLTSNATPEGEVEFLTTVRQWDQAASFLRMKNQIGTNW
;
A
#
# COMPACT_ATOMS: atom_id res chain seq x y z
N MET A 1 9.03 41.19 -1.25
CA MET A 1 8.83 39.74 -1.51
C MET A 1 9.77 38.81 -0.74
N LYS A 2 11.09 39.09 -0.62
CA LYS A 2 12.02 38.25 0.20
C LYS A 2 11.59 38.09 1.66
N TYR A 3 11.22 39.18 2.33
CA TYR A 3 10.78 39.16 3.74
C TYR A 3 9.46 38.41 3.95
N VAL A 4 8.52 38.47 3.00
CA VAL A 4 7.26 37.72 3.03
C VAL A 4 7.51 36.22 2.89
N LYS A 5 8.43 35.81 2.00
CA LYS A 5 8.87 34.41 1.90
C LYS A 5 9.53 33.92 3.20
N LEU A 6 10.36 34.75 3.82
CA LEU A 6 11.06 34.41 5.06
C LEU A 6 10.08 34.27 6.24
N LEU A 7 9.11 35.17 6.36
CA LEU A 7 8.00 35.08 7.32
C LEU A 7 7.15 33.83 7.10
N PHE A 8 6.86 33.48 5.85
CA PHE A 8 6.08 32.29 5.52
C PHE A 8 6.83 30.99 5.89
N ILE A 9 8.14 30.93 5.61
CA ILE A 9 9.00 29.81 6.03
C ILE A 9 9.05 29.72 7.54
N PHE A 10 9.21 30.84 8.25
CA PHE A 10 9.26 30.86 9.71
C PHE A 10 7.92 30.41 10.33
N MET A 11 6.79 30.82 9.74
CA MET A 11 5.46 30.36 10.13
C MET A 11 5.30 28.85 9.93
N ILE A 12 5.76 28.30 8.81
CA ILE A 12 5.74 26.85 8.56
C ILE A 12 6.59 26.11 9.59
N ILE A 13 7.81 26.60 9.87
CA ILE A 13 8.70 25.99 10.87
C ILE A 13 8.06 26.05 12.26
N ALA A 14 7.48 27.19 12.64
CA ALA A 14 6.78 27.34 13.91
C ALA A 14 5.57 26.40 14.01
N LEU A 15 4.79 26.25 12.93
CA LEU A 15 3.67 25.32 12.88
C LEU A 15 4.14 23.87 13.07
N ILE A 16 5.17 23.45 12.32
CA ILE A 16 5.77 22.12 12.45
C ILE A 16 6.29 21.90 13.87
N ALA A 17 6.99 22.87 14.45
CA ALA A 17 7.51 22.78 15.82
C ALA A 17 6.38 22.66 16.84
N ILE A 18 5.30 23.43 16.71
CA ILE A 18 4.12 23.33 17.57
C ILE A 18 3.48 21.95 17.45
N THR A 19 3.28 21.44 16.24
CA THR A 19 2.70 20.11 16.00
C THR A 19 3.56 18.99 16.59
N ILE A 20 4.88 19.04 16.41
CA ILE A 20 5.81 18.05 16.97
C ILE A 20 5.76 18.12 18.50
N THR A 21 5.82 19.33 19.08
CA THR A 21 5.84 19.53 20.53
C THR A 21 4.52 19.10 21.17
N SER A 22 3.38 19.44 20.57
CA SER A 22 2.05 19.04 21.08
C SER A 22 1.86 17.52 21.00
N THR A 23 2.30 16.90 19.91
CA THR A 23 2.22 15.44 19.74
C THR A 23 3.12 14.72 20.74
N ALA A 24 4.36 15.19 20.92
CA ALA A 24 5.30 14.63 21.89
C ALA A 24 4.80 14.79 23.33
N TYR A 25 4.24 15.95 23.65
CA TYR A 25 3.64 16.22 24.96
C TYR A 25 2.41 15.35 25.23
N GLY A 26 1.51 15.22 24.25
CA GLY A 26 0.34 14.36 24.32
C GLY A 26 0.72 12.89 24.49
N TRP A 27 1.74 12.43 23.75
CA TRP A 27 2.29 11.08 23.92
C TRP A 27 2.85 10.88 25.33
N PHE A 28 3.69 11.79 25.82
CA PHE A 28 4.29 11.72 27.16
C PHE A 28 3.23 11.70 28.28
N LEU A 29 2.22 12.56 28.20
CA LEU A 29 1.09 12.55 29.13
C LEU A 29 0.33 11.22 29.08
N GLY A 30 0.05 10.73 27.87
CA GLY A 30 -0.61 9.44 27.67
C GLY A 30 0.16 8.30 28.34
N GLN A 31 1.47 8.20 28.12
CA GLN A 31 2.31 7.18 28.74
C GLN A 31 2.28 7.25 30.27
N ASN A 32 2.35 8.44 30.86
CA ASN A 32 2.26 8.60 32.32
C ASN A 32 0.89 8.18 32.88
N ILE A 33 -0.20 8.53 32.20
CA ILE A 33 -1.55 8.13 32.59
C ILE A 33 -1.69 6.61 32.51
N TYR A 34 -1.19 5.98 31.45
CA TYR A 34 -1.24 4.53 31.33
C TYR A 34 -0.39 3.84 32.40
N GLN A 35 0.84 4.27 32.61
CA GLN A 35 1.72 3.69 33.63
C GLN A 35 1.10 3.74 35.03
N THR A 36 0.58 4.91 35.41
CA THR A 36 -0.08 5.08 36.70
C THR A 36 -1.36 4.26 36.82
N THR A 37 -2.18 4.20 35.76
CA THR A 37 -3.44 3.45 35.76
C THR A 37 -3.23 1.94 35.86
N TYR A 38 -2.32 1.37 35.05
CA TYR A 38 -2.04 -0.07 35.06
C TYR A 38 -1.36 -0.50 36.36
N SER A 39 -0.41 0.29 36.85
CA SER A 39 0.25 0.01 38.13
C SER A 39 -0.75 0.08 39.30
N ALA A 40 -1.64 1.09 39.33
CA ALA A 40 -2.57 1.26 40.42
C ALA A 40 -3.75 0.28 40.40
N LYS A 41 -4.26 -0.10 39.22
CA LYS A 41 -5.43 -0.98 39.10
C LYS A 41 -5.10 -2.46 39.06
N ALA A 42 -4.00 -2.84 38.40
CA ALA A 42 -3.70 -4.23 38.12
C ALA A 42 -2.35 -4.70 38.72
N GLY A 43 -1.54 -3.78 39.27
CA GLY A 43 -0.19 -4.11 39.73
C GLY A 43 0.75 -4.53 38.59
N VAL A 44 0.38 -4.27 37.33
CA VAL A 44 1.11 -4.69 36.13
C VAL A 44 2.05 -3.57 35.69
N ASN A 45 3.28 -3.94 35.30
CA ASN A 45 4.20 -3.01 34.66
C ASN A 45 3.73 -2.72 33.22
N PHE A 46 3.19 -1.52 33.03
CA PHE A 46 2.75 -1.05 31.72
C PHE A 46 3.86 -1.05 30.67
N TRP A 47 5.10 -0.70 31.03
CA TRP A 47 6.19 -0.64 30.05
C TRP A 47 6.59 -2.03 29.57
N ASP A 48 6.63 -3.02 30.45
CA ASP A 48 6.92 -4.40 30.05
C ASP A 48 5.79 -4.94 29.17
N THR A 49 4.54 -4.59 29.49
CA THR A 49 3.37 -4.99 28.69
C THR A 49 3.34 -4.30 27.32
N TRP A 50 3.56 -2.98 27.28
CA TRP A 50 3.55 -2.17 26.06
C TRP A 50 4.71 -2.49 25.13
N THR A 51 5.91 -2.66 25.70
CA THR A 51 7.11 -3.01 24.93
C THR A 51 7.18 -4.49 24.59
N LEU A 52 6.22 -5.28 25.07
CA LEU A 52 6.17 -6.72 24.87
C LEU A 52 7.48 -7.36 25.36
N GLU A 53 7.89 -7.02 26.58
CA GLU A 53 9.17 -7.40 27.18
C GLU A 53 10.41 -6.94 26.37
N GLY A 54 10.31 -5.76 25.74
CA GLY A 54 11.36 -5.21 24.88
C GLY A 54 11.37 -5.75 23.43
N ASN A 55 10.51 -6.72 23.11
CA ASN A 55 10.43 -7.28 21.76
C ASN A 55 9.93 -6.27 20.72
N ILE A 56 9.22 -5.22 21.14
CA ILE A 56 8.81 -4.11 20.26
C ILE A 56 9.99 -3.46 19.54
N PHE A 57 11.17 -3.40 20.17
CA PHE A 57 12.35 -2.77 19.57
C PHE A 57 12.91 -3.64 18.44
N THR A 58 12.87 -4.96 18.60
CA THR A 58 13.28 -5.90 17.54
C THR A 58 12.32 -5.85 16.35
N ALA A 59 11.01 -5.85 16.61
CA ALA A 59 9.97 -5.63 15.60
C ALA A 59 10.19 -4.32 14.83
N SER A 60 10.35 -3.23 15.57
CA SER A 60 10.52 -1.89 15.01
C SER A 60 11.82 -1.78 14.19
N LEU A 61 12.89 -2.44 14.63
CA LEU A 61 14.16 -2.49 13.90
C LEU A 61 14.00 -3.25 12.58
N LEU A 62 13.30 -4.39 12.58
CA LEU A 62 13.05 -5.18 11.38
C LEU A 62 12.19 -4.39 10.37
N LEU A 63 11.10 -3.77 10.84
CA LEU A 63 10.27 -2.89 10.01
C LEU A 63 11.09 -1.73 9.45
N THR A 64 11.92 -1.08 10.27
CA THR A 64 12.81 0.01 9.82
C THR A 64 13.76 -0.46 8.73
N LEU A 65 14.36 -1.65 8.86
CA LEU A 65 15.24 -2.19 7.85
C LEU A 65 14.51 -2.41 6.52
N LEU A 66 13.32 -3.02 6.54
CA LEU A 66 12.45 -3.16 5.36
C LEU A 66 12.13 -1.81 4.73
N SER A 67 11.92 -0.80 5.57
CA SER A 67 11.56 0.55 5.16
C SER A 67 12.69 1.33 4.49
N VAL A 68 13.94 0.91 4.67
CA VAL A 68 15.13 1.61 4.17
C VAL A 68 15.81 0.87 3.00
N ILE A 69 15.29 -0.28 2.54
CA ILE A 69 15.82 -1.05 1.40
C ILE A 69 15.77 -0.24 0.09
N THR A 70 16.79 0.58 -0.16
CA THR A 70 17.03 1.31 -1.41
C THR A 70 18.51 1.64 -1.59
N LEU A 71 18.86 2.09 -2.80
CA LEU A 71 20.19 2.60 -3.10
C LEU A 71 20.53 3.80 -2.18
N PRO A 72 21.65 3.76 -1.45
CA PRO A 72 21.95 4.75 -0.42
C PRO A 72 22.02 6.19 -0.96
N GLN A 73 22.51 6.34 -2.20
CA GLN A 73 22.74 7.65 -2.83
C GLN A 73 21.51 8.27 -3.52
N ARG A 74 20.38 7.56 -3.61
CA ARG A 74 19.16 8.06 -4.26
C ARG A 74 18.02 8.13 -3.25
N SER A 75 17.47 9.32 -3.04
CA SER A 75 16.25 9.50 -2.23
C SER A 75 15.17 10.14 -3.09
N THR A 76 14.03 9.46 -3.20
CA THR A 76 12.83 9.98 -3.87
C THR A 76 12.26 11.20 -3.14
N PHE A 77 12.39 11.25 -1.82
CA PHE A 77 11.95 12.37 -1.01
C PHE A 77 12.78 13.63 -1.28
N ILE A 78 14.11 13.51 -1.36
CA ILE A 78 14.97 14.65 -1.69
C ILE A 78 14.72 15.14 -3.11
N SER A 79 14.56 14.23 -4.08
CA SER A 79 14.20 14.63 -5.44
C SER A 79 12.87 15.38 -5.47
N PHE A 80 11.87 14.94 -4.72
CA PHE A 80 10.58 15.62 -4.58
C PHE A 80 10.73 17.01 -3.94
N MET A 81 11.43 17.13 -2.82
CA MET A 81 11.70 18.41 -2.16
C MET A 81 12.46 19.38 -3.07
N SER A 82 13.43 18.89 -3.83
CA SER A 82 14.15 19.71 -4.80
C SER A 82 13.23 20.20 -5.92
N ALA A 83 12.29 19.36 -6.39
CA ALA A 83 11.32 19.74 -7.41
C ALA A 83 10.32 20.79 -6.91
N ILE A 84 9.90 20.72 -5.64
CA ILE A 84 9.06 21.76 -5.00
C ILE A 84 9.79 23.08 -4.88
N SER A 85 11.07 23.04 -4.49
CA SER A 85 11.85 24.26 -4.19
C SER A 85 12.11 25.16 -5.40
N GLN A 86 11.91 24.67 -6.64
CA GLN A 86 12.14 25.34 -7.93
C GLN A 86 13.55 25.99 -8.08
N SER A 87 14.49 25.72 -7.18
CA SER A 87 15.83 26.28 -7.20
C SER A 87 16.78 25.32 -7.92
N GLY A 88 16.77 25.36 -9.26
CA GLY A 88 17.76 24.67 -10.09
C GLY A 88 17.42 23.22 -10.47
N PRO A 89 18.38 22.45 -11.01
CA PRO A 89 18.16 21.09 -11.49
C PRO A 89 17.83 20.14 -10.33
N VAL A 90 16.80 19.31 -10.51
CA VAL A 90 16.35 18.30 -9.53
C VAL A 90 17.52 17.40 -9.12
N THR A 91 17.85 17.38 -7.83
CA THR A 91 18.94 16.57 -7.29
C THR A 91 18.50 15.11 -7.22
N LYS A 92 19.08 14.28 -8.10
CA LYS A 92 18.77 12.84 -8.20
C LYS A 92 19.76 11.94 -7.45
N ARG A 93 20.93 12.46 -7.11
CA ARG A 93 22.00 11.72 -6.44
C ARG A 93 22.65 12.60 -5.40
N LEU A 94 22.78 12.06 -4.20
CA LEU A 94 23.53 12.66 -3.10
C LEU A 94 25.00 12.24 -3.19
N ASP A 95 25.88 13.10 -2.68
CA ASP A 95 27.24 12.70 -2.36
C ASP A 95 27.24 11.60 -1.28
N MET A 96 28.28 10.76 -1.24
CA MET A 96 28.32 9.60 -0.35
C MET A 96 28.21 9.99 1.12
N THR A 97 28.84 11.09 1.53
CA THR A 97 28.79 11.60 2.91
C THR A 97 27.38 12.03 3.31
N SER A 98 26.75 12.87 2.48
CA SER A 98 25.37 13.31 2.67
C SER A 98 24.38 12.16 2.57
N ALA A 99 24.65 11.16 1.73
CA ALA A 99 23.85 9.96 1.61
C ALA A 99 23.85 9.13 2.89
N VAL A 100 25.00 8.90 3.52
CA VAL A 100 25.09 8.18 4.79
C VAL A 100 24.33 8.93 5.90
N ILE A 101 24.55 10.24 6.03
CA ILE A 101 23.84 11.06 7.03
C ILE A 101 22.32 11.00 6.80
N TRP A 102 21.89 11.17 5.55
CA TRP A 102 20.48 11.10 5.19
C TRP A 102 19.86 9.72 5.50
N ARG A 103 20.62 8.64 5.28
CA ARG A 103 20.17 7.27 5.59
C ARG A 103 20.04 7.03 7.09
N LEU A 104 20.96 7.56 7.89
CA LEU A 104 20.85 7.50 9.35
C LEU A 104 19.64 8.30 9.85
N LEU A 105 19.35 9.45 9.24
CA LEU A 105 18.15 10.23 9.56
C LEU A 105 16.85 9.52 9.17
N GLU A 106 16.77 8.95 7.96
CA GLU A 106 15.62 8.14 7.54
C GLU A 106 15.44 6.92 8.46
N PHE A 107 16.53 6.20 8.78
CA PHE A 107 16.50 5.06 9.68
C PHE A 107 16.01 5.46 11.07
N GLY A 108 16.60 6.49 11.68
CA GLY A 108 16.18 6.98 12.99
C GLY A 108 14.73 7.46 13.01
N GLY A 109 14.30 8.16 11.96
CA GLY A 109 12.92 8.62 11.81
C GLY A 109 11.91 7.48 11.73
N PHE A 110 12.17 6.47 10.87
CA PHE A 110 11.32 5.28 10.77
C PHE A 110 11.34 4.46 12.06
N PHE A 111 12.49 4.30 12.70
CA PHE A 111 12.60 3.56 13.96
C PHE A 111 11.77 4.21 15.08
N VAL A 112 11.91 5.53 15.26
CA VAL A 112 11.12 6.28 16.24
C VAL A 112 9.62 6.19 15.91
N PHE A 113 9.27 6.32 14.63
CA PHE A 113 7.89 6.17 14.19
C PHE A 113 7.30 4.80 14.55
N TYR A 114 7.98 3.69 14.22
CA TYR A 114 7.50 2.35 14.55
C TYR A 114 7.45 2.11 16.06
N VAL A 115 8.45 2.52 16.83
CA VAL A 115 8.42 2.38 18.30
C VAL A 115 7.25 3.17 18.90
N SER A 116 7.04 4.42 18.46
CA SER A 116 5.97 5.28 18.98
C SER A 116 4.56 4.77 18.66
N THR A 117 4.43 4.04 17.54
CA THR A 117 3.17 3.45 17.08
C THR A 117 2.98 2.02 17.56
N GLY A 118 3.84 1.49 18.43
CA GLY A 118 3.63 0.14 18.97
C GLY A 118 4.16 -0.98 18.07
N GLY A 119 5.10 -0.72 17.16
CA GLY A 119 5.67 -1.72 16.24
C GLY A 119 4.66 -2.17 15.18
N TYR A 120 4.22 -3.44 15.26
CA TYR A 120 3.18 -4.01 14.38
C TYR A 120 1.76 -3.65 14.80
N SER A 121 1.55 -2.72 15.75
CA SER A 121 0.19 -2.28 16.09
C SER A 121 -0.51 -1.63 14.89
N LEU A 122 0.26 -0.94 14.03
CA LEU A 122 -0.21 -0.36 12.75
C LEU A 122 -0.73 -1.42 11.76
N THR A 123 -0.27 -2.67 11.88
CA THR A 123 -0.73 -3.80 11.07
C THR A 123 -1.58 -4.79 11.87
N GLY A 124 -1.83 -4.55 13.17
CA GLY A 124 -2.62 -5.39 14.07
C GLY A 124 -1.94 -6.68 14.55
N GLN A 125 -0.62 -6.84 14.38
CA GLN A 125 0.05 -8.18 14.42
C GLN A 125 1.04 -8.39 15.57
N ASN A 126 0.96 -7.56 16.61
CA ASN A 126 1.87 -7.64 17.76
C ASN A 126 1.79 -8.99 18.50
N VAL A 127 0.59 -9.60 18.54
CA VAL A 127 0.36 -10.90 19.18
C VAL A 127 1.07 -12.02 18.42
N ALA A 128 0.85 -12.12 17.10
CA ALA A 128 1.52 -13.09 16.22
C ALA A 128 3.06 -12.99 16.29
N PHE A 129 3.60 -11.77 16.34
CA PHE A 129 5.05 -11.55 16.48
C PHE A 129 5.59 -12.00 17.84
N LEU A 130 4.84 -11.80 18.92
CA LEU A 130 5.19 -12.30 20.25
C LEU A 130 5.16 -13.82 20.31
N MET A 131 4.15 -14.46 19.70
CA MET A 131 4.08 -15.91 19.57
C MET A 131 5.39 -16.45 18.96
N MET A 132 5.88 -15.78 17.92
CA MET A 132 7.14 -16.11 17.24
C MET A 132 8.36 -16.07 18.12
N LEU A 133 8.47 -15.03 18.93
CA LEU A 133 9.65 -14.84 19.76
C LEU A 133 9.66 -15.75 20.99
N MET A 134 8.49 -16.08 21.52
CA MET A 134 8.38 -16.98 22.67
C MET A 134 8.45 -18.47 22.30
N GLY A 135 8.51 -18.81 21.01
CA GLY A 135 8.61 -20.20 20.54
C GLY A 135 7.34 -21.04 20.79
N HIS A 136 6.23 -20.38 21.12
CA HIS A 136 4.93 -21.01 21.32
C HIS A 136 4.11 -20.88 20.02
N GLY A 137 3.70 -22.02 19.45
CA GLY A 137 2.96 -22.10 18.19
C GLY A 137 3.81 -22.38 16.95
N SER A 138 3.31 -23.23 16.04
CA SER A 138 3.96 -23.50 14.76
C SER A 138 3.68 -22.37 13.77
N ILE A 139 4.61 -21.43 13.61
CA ILE A 139 4.48 -20.28 12.68
C ILE A 139 4.83 -20.68 11.25
N SER A 140 4.43 -21.90 10.90
CA SER A 140 4.52 -22.43 9.56
C SER A 140 3.11 -22.48 9.00
N ILE A 141 2.88 -21.72 7.94
CA ILE A 141 1.72 -21.91 7.10
C ILE A 141 2.10 -23.01 6.11
N THR A 142 1.37 -24.12 6.12
CA THR A 142 1.52 -25.13 5.09
C THR A 142 0.95 -24.61 3.76
N SER A 143 1.46 -25.10 2.64
CA SER A 143 0.95 -24.70 1.32
C SER A 143 -0.55 -24.95 1.16
N ALA A 144 -1.07 -26.03 1.78
CA ALA A 144 -2.49 -26.36 1.80
C ALA A 144 -3.31 -25.32 2.57
N GLU A 145 -2.88 -24.93 3.77
CA GLU A 145 -3.55 -23.87 4.56
C GLU A 145 -3.51 -22.53 3.83
N ALA A 146 -2.39 -22.17 3.21
CA ALA A 146 -2.28 -20.96 2.39
C ALA A 146 -3.28 -20.98 1.23
N THR A 147 -3.39 -22.08 0.48
CA THR A 147 -4.39 -22.19 -0.61
C THR A 147 -5.82 -22.11 -0.10
N THR A 148 -6.13 -22.75 1.03
CA THR A 148 -7.45 -22.65 1.66
C THR A 148 -7.74 -21.20 2.05
N LEU A 149 -6.76 -20.52 2.64
CA LEU A 149 -6.78 -19.10 2.98
C LEU A 149 -6.77 -18.12 1.80
N PHE A 150 -6.57 -18.53 0.56
CA PHE A 150 -6.83 -17.66 -0.59
C PHE A 150 -8.16 -18.01 -1.29
N SER A 151 -8.76 -19.13 -0.90
CA SER A 151 -9.99 -19.65 -1.50
C SER A 151 -11.26 -19.27 -0.74
N LEU A 152 -11.21 -18.90 0.55
CA LEU A 152 -12.46 -18.64 1.31
C LEU A 152 -13.35 -17.51 0.75
N PRO A 153 -12.86 -16.39 0.18
CA PRO A 153 -13.69 -15.39 -0.49
C PRO A 153 -14.49 -15.97 -1.65
N PHE A 154 -14.01 -17.09 -2.19
CA PHE A 154 -14.57 -17.82 -3.32
C PHE A 154 -15.34 -19.08 -2.90
N ALA A 155 -15.35 -19.40 -1.60
CA ALA A 155 -15.97 -20.59 -1.03
C ALA A 155 -16.80 -20.24 0.22
N PRO A 156 -17.93 -19.52 0.07
CA PRO A 156 -18.78 -19.06 1.19
C PRO A 156 -19.46 -20.21 1.97
N GLY A 157 -19.36 -21.45 1.50
CA GLY A 157 -19.92 -22.66 2.15
C GLY A 157 -18.95 -23.41 3.06
N THR A 158 -17.78 -22.86 3.38
CA THR A 158 -16.76 -23.50 4.22
C THR A 158 -17.28 -23.72 5.65
N SER A 159 -17.04 -24.91 6.23
CA SER A 159 -17.57 -25.25 7.55
C SER A 159 -16.87 -24.49 8.69
N SER A 160 -17.63 -24.19 9.73
CA SER A 160 -17.20 -23.54 10.98
C SER A 160 -15.92 -24.14 11.56
N GLU A 161 -15.86 -25.47 11.67
CA GLU A 161 -14.73 -26.21 12.24
C GLU A 161 -13.45 -26.04 11.42
N SER A 162 -13.57 -26.01 10.09
CA SER A 162 -12.41 -25.81 9.22
C SER A 162 -11.82 -24.40 9.34
N ILE A 163 -12.66 -23.37 9.56
CA ILE A 163 -12.21 -22.00 9.81
C ILE A 163 -11.50 -21.90 11.17
N LEU A 164 -12.06 -22.55 12.20
CA LEU A 164 -11.44 -22.59 13.53
C LEU A 164 -10.07 -23.27 13.52
N SER A 165 -9.91 -24.34 12.75
CA SER A 165 -8.61 -25.02 12.60
C SER A 165 -7.54 -24.14 11.92
N LEU A 166 -7.96 -23.12 11.16
CA LEU A 166 -7.06 -22.20 10.45
C LEU A 166 -6.60 -21.01 11.30
N VAL A 167 -7.11 -20.82 12.52
CA VAL A 167 -6.79 -19.66 13.38
C VAL A 167 -5.28 -19.47 13.61
N PRO A 168 -4.48 -20.50 13.92
CA PRO A 168 -3.03 -20.33 14.07
C PRO A 168 -2.33 -19.94 12.75
N ALA A 169 -2.76 -20.53 11.63
CA ALA A 169 -2.22 -20.21 10.31
C ALA A 169 -2.62 -18.78 9.86
N LEU A 170 -3.79 -18.30 10.28
CA LEU A 170 -4.27 -16.94 10.03
C LEU A 170 -3.43 -15.89 10.77
N GLU A 171 -3.11 -16.12 12.05
CA GLU A 171 -2.25 -15.20 12.81
C GLU A 171 -0.83 -15.14 12.21
N ALA A 172 -0.28 -16.30 11.80
CA ALA A 172 0.97 -16.34 11.05
C ALA A 172 0.87 -15.61 9.71
N TYR A 173 -0.24 -15.78 8.98
CA TYR A 173 -0.47 -15.11 7.70
C TYR A 173 -0.49 -13.61 7.86
N GLN A 174 -1.17 -13.10 8.89
CA GLN A 174 -1.20 -11.69 9.18
C GLN A 174 0.21 -11.15 9.42
N LEU A 175 1.04 -11.81 10.24
CA LEU A 175 2.43 -11.38 10.45
C LEU A 175 3.21 -11.25 9.13
N TYR A 176 3.18 -12.26 8.26
CA TYR A 176 3.83 -12.20 6.94
C TYR A 176 3.25 -11.10 6.06
N LEU A 177 1.93 -10.91 6.14
CA LEU A 177 1.22 -9.89 5.40
C LEU A 177 1.62 -8.49 5.84
N GLY A 178 1.76 -8.20 7.13
CA GLY A 178 2.16 -6.87 7.59
C GLY A 178 3.59 -6.53 7.21
N LEU A 179 4.49 -7.53 7.21
CA LEU A 179 5.85 -7.38 6.68
C LEU A 179 5.82 -7.01 5.19
N PHE A 180 5.07 -7.77 4.40
CA PHE A 180 4.94 -7.55 2.96
C PHE A 180 4.22 -6.24 2.64
N ALA A 181 3.16 -5.92 3.39
CA ALA A 181 2.40 -4.68 3.29
C ALA A 181 3.27 -3.47 3.60
N THR A 182 4.13 -3.54 4.62
CA THR A 182 5.09 -2.46 4.94
C THR A 182 6.00 -2.17 3.74
N PHE A 183 6.54 -3.22 3.11
CA PHE A 183 7.34 -3.08 1.91
C PHE A 183 6.54 -2.48 0.73
N LEU A 184 5.31 -2.94 0.52
CA LEU A 184 4.42 -2.45 -0.53
C LEU A 184 4.03 -0.99 -0.34
N VAL A 185 3.60 -0.60 0.87
CA VAL A 185 3.21 0.78 1.22
C VAL A 185 4.36 1.74 0.91
N LEU A 186 5.58 1.41 1.33
CA LEU A 186 6.72 2.27 1.11
C LEU A 186 7.15 2.32 -0.36
N THR A 187 7.03 1.21 -1.07
CA THR A 187 7.22 1.18 -2.52
C THR A 187 6.17 2.06 -3.21
N GLY A 188 4.90 1.98 -2.80
CA GLY A 188 3.80 2.80 -3.29
C GLY A 188 4.03 4.30 -3.04
N VAL A 189 4.38 4.69 -1.81
CA VAL A 189 4.71 6.07 -1.45
C VAL A 189 5.88 6.60 -2.28
N ARG A 190 6.94 5.81 -2.47
CA ARG A 190 8.09 6.21 -3.29
C ARG A 190 7.71 6.41 -4.76
N LEU A 191 6.90 5.51 -5.31
CA LEU A 191 6.41 5.61 -6.68
C LEU A 191 5.48 6.82 -6.86
N ALA A 192 4.61 7.09 -5.88
CA ALA A 192 3.75 8.27 -5.86
C ALA A 192 4.58 9.56 -5.83
N LEU A 193 5.54 9.67 -4.92
CA LEU A 193 6.46 10.80 -4.86
C LEU A 193 7.24 10.96 -6.17
N SER A 194 7.71 9.87 -6.77
CA SER A 194 8.38 9.90 -8.07
C SER A 194 7.46 10.37 -9.20
N ALA A 195 6.19 9.93 -9.22
CA ALA A 195 5.20 10.33 -10.21
C ALA A 195 4.89 11.83 -10.10
N ILE A 196 4.69 12.33 -8.88
CA ILE A 196 4.46 13.76 -8.61
C ILE A 196 5.70 14.58 -9.01
N THR A 197 6.90 14.11 -8.67
CA THR A 197 8.16 14.75 -9.06
C THR A 197 8.29 14.87 -10.59
N ASP A 198 7.97 13.80 -11.33
CA ASP A 198 8.01 13.80 -12.80
C ASP A 198 6.90 14.67 -13.41
N MET A 199 5.76 14.84 -12.73
CA MET A 199 4.69 15.75 -13.13
C MET A 199 5.09 17.22 -12.95
N MET A 200 5.89 17.52 -11.92
CA MET A 200 6.42 18.86 -11.64
C MET A 200 7.65 19.23 -12.49
N SER A 201 8.30 18.25 -13.14
CA SER A 201 9.42 18.46 -14.05
C SER A 201 9.02 19.31 -15.27
N HIS A 202 9.93 20.20 -15.71
CA HIS A 202 9.77 20.98 -16.95
C HIS A 202 9.63 20.11 -18.21
N LYS A 203 10.12 18.88 -18.19
CA LYS A 203 9.93 17.89 -19.27
C LYS A 203 8.94 16.84 -18.80
N ARG A 204 7.64 17.12 -18.95
CA ARG A 204 6.55 16.19 -18.63
C ARG A 204 6.48 15.10 -19.69
N ASP A 205 6.82 13.87 -19.30
CA ASP A 205 6.60 12.68 -20.13
C ASP A 205 5.39 11.92 -19.58
N MET A 206 4.20 12.19 -20.12
CA MET A 206 2.94 11.59 -19.65
C MET A 206 2.95 10.05 -19.78
N PHE A 207 3.74 9.50 -20.71
CA PHE A 207 3.91 8.06 -20.85
C PHE A 207 4.75 7.43 -19.74
N VAL A 208 5.37 8.22 -18.86
CA VAL A 208 6.01 7.75 -17.62
C VAL A 208 5.12 7.99 -16.43
N VAL A 209 4.49 9.16 -16.39
CA VAL A 209 3.67 9.60 -15.25
C VAL A 209 2.43 8.72 -15.10
N ILE A 210 1.71 8.45 -16.19
CA ILE A 210 0.47 7.65 -16.16
C ILE A 210 0.74 6.20 -15.67
N PRO A 211 1.71 5.44 -16.23
CA PRO A 211 2.02 4.12 -15.69
C PRO A 211 2.39 4.12 -14.22
N LYS A 212 3.14 5.12 -13.74
CA LYS A 212 3.51 5.19 -12.32
C LYS A 212 2.29 5.36 -11.43
N PHE A 213 1.34 6.22 -11.80
CA PHE A 213 0.07 6.34 -11.07
C PHE A 213 -0.75 5.05 -11.11
N LEU A 214 -0.82 4.39 -12.26
CA LEU A 214 -1.50 3.10 -12.37
C LEU A 214 -0.84 2.02 -11.49
N ILE A 215 0.49 1.99 -11.40
CA ILE A 215 1.20 1.08 -10.51
C ILE A 215 0.92 1.43 -9.04
N VAL A 216 0.89 2.72 -8.67
CA VAL A 216 0.51 3.12 -7.30
C VAL A 216 -0.90 2.65 -6.95
N ILE A 217 -1.86 2.80 -7.88
CA ILE A 217 -3.22 2.28 -7.72
C ILE A 217 -3.20 0.75 -7.59
N SER A 218 -2.40 0.05 -8.39
CA SER A 218 -2.27 -1.42 -8.30
C SER A 218 -1.72 -1.88 -6.94
N ILE A 219 -0.77 -1.13 -6.36
CA ILE A 219 -0.23 -1.42 -5.03
C ILE A 219 -1.30 -1.19 -3.96
N ALA A 220 -2.05 -0.09 -4.04
CA ALA A 220 -3.15 0.18 -3.11
C ALA A 220 -4.22 -0.92 -3.17
N ILE A 221 -4.66 -1.32 -4.36
CA ILE A 221 -5.62 -2.41 -4.55
C ILE A 221 -5.05 -3.75 -4.04
N SER A 222 -3.76 -4.02 -4.26
CA SER A 222 -3.10 -5.23 -3.75
C SER A 222 -3.11 -5.24 -2.22
N LEU A 223 -2.88 -4.10 -1.57
CA LEU A 223 -2.97 -3.98 -0.11
C LEU A 223 -4.37 -4.23 0.41
N GLU A 224 -5.42 -3.77 -0.29
CA GLU A 224 -6.81 -4.06 0.08
C GLU A 224 -7.12 -5.56 -0.06
N ILE A 225 -6.74 -6.18 -1.19
CA ILE A 225 -6.93 -7.63 -1.42
C ILE A 225 -6.24 -8.43 -0.30
N LEU A 226 -4.99 -8.08 0.01
CA LEU A 226 -4.19 -8.74 1.03
C LEU A 226 -4.72 -8.46 2.45
N GLY A 227 -5.18 -7.23 2.70
CA GLY A 227 -5.61 -6.74 4.00
C GLY A 227 -7.02 -7.15 4.39
N VAL A 228 -7.86 -7.60 3.45
CA VAL A 228 -9.16 -8.20 3.77
C VAL A 228 -8.88 -9.43 4.62
N PRO A 229 -9.22 -9.38 5.91
CA PRO A 229 -9.10 -10.55 6.73
C PRO A 229 -10.16 -11.51 6.21
N MET A 230 -9.74 -12.73 5.95
CA MET A 230 -10.53 -13.84 5.41
C MET A 230 -11.74 -14.25 6.28
N TRP A 231 -12.05 -13.44 7.29
CA TRP A 231 -13.00 -13.66 8.33
C TRP A 231 -14.29 -12.84 8.08
N THR A 232 -14.26 -11.72 7.34
CA THR A 232 -15.48 -10.95 7.02
C THR A 232 -16.21 -11.41 5.75
N VAL A 233 -16.25 -12.73 5.48
CA VAL A 233 -16.90 -13.27 4.28
C VAL A 233 -18.42 -13.18 4.41
N ASN A 234 -18.98 -12.04 4.01
CA ASN A 234 -20.39 -11.84 3.73
C ASN A 234 -20.66 -12.21 2.25
N ALA A 235 -21.92 -12.43 1.86
CA ALA A 235 -22.36 -12.61 0.48
C ALA A 235 -21.88 -11.48 -0.46
N GLY A 236 -21.65 -10.28 0.07
CA GLY A 236 -21.06 -9.16 -0.68
C GLY A 236 -19.54 -9.19 -0.84
N THR A 237 -18.82 -9.95 -0.01
CA THR A 237 -17.35 -9.93 0.05
C THR A 237 -16.74 -10.53 -1.21
N TRP A 238 -17.32 -11.60 -1.76
CA TRP A 238 -16.97 -12.15 -3.08
C TRP A 238 -16.97 -11.07 -4.18
N MET A 239 -18.03 -10.25 -4.22
CA MET A 239 -18.21 -9.24 -5.28
C MET A 239 -17.17 -8.14 -5.18
N SER A 240 -16.92 -7.65 -3.96
CA SER A 240 -15.87 -6.67 -3.69
C SER A 240 -14.49 -7.22 -4.07
N TYR A 241 -14.20 -8.48 -3.73
CA TYR A 241 -12.92 -9.11 -4.02
C TYR A 241 -12.68 -9.31 -5.51
N MET A 242 -13.70 -9.77 -6.25
CA MET A 242 -13.65 -9.87 -7.71
C MET A 242 -13.46 -8.51 -8.38
N ALA A 243 -14.15 -7.47 -7.91
CA ALA A 243 -13.98 -6.12 -8.41
C ALA A 243 -12.54 -5.61 -8.20
N LEU A 244 -11.95 -5.88 -7.03
CA LEU A 244 -10.57 -5.52 -6.72
C LEU A 244 -9.57 -6.28 -7.62
N ILE A 245 -9.73 -7.58 -7.82
CA ILE A 245 -8.84 -8.38 -8.69
C ILE A 245 -8.86 -7.87 -10.13
N VAL A 246 -10.04 -7.55 -10.66
CA VAL A 246 -10.14 -7.01 -12.02
C VAL A 246 -9.54 -5.61 -12.10
N ALA A 247 -9.81 -4.74 -11.11
CA ALA A 247 -9.20 -3.41 -11.06
C ALA A 247 -7.66 -3.49 -10.94
N LEU A 248 -7.14 -4.47 -10.22
CA LEU A 248 -5.72 -4.78 -10.16
C LEU A 248 -5.18 -5.16 -11.54
N PHE A 249 -5.84 -6.10 -12.23
CA PHE A 249 -5.43 -6.50 -13.58
C PHE A 249 -5.48 -5.34 -14.57
N ALA A 250 -6.52 -4.51 -14.53
CA ALA A 250 -6.68 -3.35 -15.39
C ALA A 250 -5.62 -2.28 -15.16
N SER A 251 -5.27 -2.01 -13.90
CA SER A 251 -4.22 -1.04 -13.56
C SER A 251 -2.83 -1.53 -14.00
N ILE A 252 -2.50 -2.80 -13.78
CA ILE A 252 -1.23 -3.40 -14.24
C ILE A 252 -1.16 -3.44 -15.76
N ALA A 253 -2.18 -3.98 -16.42
CA ALA A 253 -2.24 -4.07 -17.89
C ALA A 253 -2.18 -2.68 -18.54
N GLY A 254 -2.92 -1.72 -17.99
CA GLY A 254 -2.85 -0.32 -18.40
C GLY A 254 -1.43 0.25 -18.29
N ALA A 255 -0.76 0.05 -17.15
CA ALA A 255 0.61 0.52 -16.95
C ALA A 255 1.58 -0.08 -17.99
N VAL A 256 1.50 -1.39 -18.23
CA VAL A 256 2.33 -2.09 -19.22
C VAL A 256 2.07 -1.56 -20.63
N LEU A 257 0.80 -1.38 -21.00
CA LEU A 257 0.44 -0.89 -22.33
C LEU A 257 0.92 0.54 -22.57
N PHE A 258 0.80 1.44 -21.59
CA PHE A 258 1.33 2.81 -21.70
C PHE A 258 2.86 2.82 -21.82
N LEU A 259 3.57 1.95 -21.10
CA LEU A 259 5.03 1.80 -21.26
C LEU A 259 5.40 1.24 -22.63
N PHE A 260 4.65 0.27 -23.15
CA PHE A 260 4.86 -0.28 -24.48
C PHE A 260 4.64 0.78 -25.58
N LEU A 261 3.58 1.59 -25.45
CA LEU A 261 3.32 2.72 -26.36
C LEU A 261 4.45 3.74 -26.29
N ARG A 262 5.02 4.01 -25.11
CA ARG A 262 6.18 4.91 -24.96
C ARG A 262 7.35 4.47 -25.82
N VAL A 263 7.71 3.18 -25.75
CA VAL A 263 8.83 2.61 -26.53
C VAL A 263 8.59 2.80 -28.02
N HIS A 264 7.35 2.59 -28.49
CA HIS A 264 7.00 2.74 -29.90
C HIS A 264 6.87 4.20 -30.37
N MET A 265 6.54 5.12 -29.46
CA MET A 265 6.32 6.54 -29.78
C MET A 265 7.56 7.42 -29.53
N GLY A 266 8.56 6.92 -28.79
CA GLY A 266 9.82 7.61 -28.55
C GLY A 266 10.51 8.06 -29.84
N ASP A 267 10.55 7.18 -30.85
CA ASP A 267 11.11 7.47 -32.17
C ASP A 267 10.33 8.57 -32.91
N ALA A 268 9.00 8.56 -32.79
CA ALA A 268 8.15 9.56 -33.44
C ALA A 268 8.32 10.95 -32.80
N GLN A 269 8.49 11.03 -31.48
CA GLN A 269 8.75 12.28 -30.77
C GLN A 269 10.16 12.84 -31.02
N GLN A 270 11.17 11.98 -31.17
CA GLN A 270 12.51 12.42 -31.55
C GLN A 270 12.51 13.01 -32.97
N ARG A 271 11.82 12.37 -33.93
CA ARG A 271 11.69 12.88 -35.30
C ARG A 271 10.95 14.21 -35.40
N THR A 272 9.91 14.43 -34.59
CA THR A 272 9.21 15.72 -34.58
C THR A 272 10.06 16.81 -33.94
N ARG A 273 10.82 16.49 -32.89
CA ARG A 273 11.79 17.43 -32.31
C ARG A 273 12.87 17.82 -33.31
N SER A 274 13.47 16.84 -34.01
CA SER A 274 14.49 17.14 -35.02
C SER A 274 13.92 18.00 -36.15
N LYS A 275 12.69 17.70 -36.62
CA LYS A 275 12.00 18.56 -37.61
C LYS A 275 11.72 19.97 -37.10
N ILE A 276 11.30 20.14 -35.84
CA ILE A 276 11.10 21.47 -35.26
C ILE A 276 12.42 22.23 -35.24
N THR A 277 13.51 21.60 -34.79
CA THR A 277 14.83 22.24 -34.75
C THR A 277 15.29 22.64 -36.15
N GLN A 278 15.12 21.76 -37.13
CA GLN A 278 15.44 22.05 -38.53
C GLN A 278 14.62 23.24 -39.06
N LEU A 279 13.31 23.28 -38.81
CA LEU A 279 12.45 24.39 -39.25
C LEU A 279 12.74 25.71 -38.51
N GLU A 280 13.21 25.67 -37.25
CA GLU A 280 13.67 26.87 -36.52
C GLU A 280 14.96 27.42 -37.13
N GLU A 281 15.88 26.54 -37.54
CA GLU A 281 17.12 26.91 -38.22
C GLU A 281 16.85 27.48 -39.61
N ASP A 282 15.98 26.83 -40.39
CA ASP A 282 15.55 27.33 -41.70
C ASP A 282 14.86 28.69 -41.58
N PHE A 283 14.00 28.88 -40.57
CA PHE A 283 13.35 30.17 -40.32
C PHE A 283 14.36 31.28 -39.98
N ALA A 284 15.40 30.97 -39.20
CA ALA A 284 16.48 31.90 -38.89
C ALA A 284 17.33 32.23 -40.13
N ARG A 285 17.59 31.23 -40.98
CA ARG A 285 18.30 31.39 -42.25
C ARG A 285 17.54 32.34 -43.19
N PHE A 286 16.23 32.16 -43.35
CA PHE A 286 15.41 33.04 -44.20
C PHE A 286 15.35 34.49 -43.68
N GLN A 287 15.40 34.70 -42.36
CA GLN A 287 15.55 36.05 -41.81
C GLN A 287 16.91 36.66 -42.19
N GLY A 288 17.98 35.87 -42.18
CA GLY A 288 19.31 36.29 -42.66
C GLY A 288 19.30 36.64 -44.15
N GLU A 289 18.71 35.79 -44.99
CA GLU A 289 18.61 36.01 -46.44
C GLU A 289 17.77 37.25 -46.80
N LEU A 290 16.69 37.55 -46.07
CA LEU A 290 15.93 38.80 -46.25
C LEU A 290 16.77 40.04 -45.91
N VAL A 291 17.61 39.97 -44.88
CA VAL A 291 18.48 41.08 -44.49
C VAL A 291 19.61 41.27 -45.51
N SER A 292 20.17 40.19 -46.07
CA SER A 292 21.18 40.30 -47.13
C SER A 292 20.60 40.85 -48.43
N LEU A 293 19.42 40.38 -48.85
CA LEU A 293 18.74 40.87 -50.06
C LEU A 293 18.40 42.37 -49.97
N ARG A 294 18.04 42.83 -48.77
CA ARG A 294 17.85 44.26 -48.51
C ARG A 294 19.14 45.06 -48.71
N LYS A 295 20.27 44.55 -48.21
CA LYS A 295 21.58 45.20 -48.39
C LYS A 295 22.01 45.23 -49.86
N GLU A 296 21.81 44.13 -50.60
CA GLU A 296 22.11 44.04 -52.03
C GLU A 296 21.30 45.07 -52.86
N TYR A 297 20.02 45.24 -52.52
CA TYR A 297 19.17 46.28 -53.10
C TYR A 297 19.64 47.70 -52.74
N GLU A 298 19.98 47.95 -51.47
CA GLU A 298 20.51 49.25 -51.01
C GLU A 298 21.87 49.59 -51.66
N SER A 299 22.68 48.58 -52.02
CA SER A 299 23.93 48.75 -52.76
C SER A 299 23.76 48.89 -54.28
N GLY A 300 22.54 48.74 -54.81
CA GLY A 300 22.24 48.91 -56.23
C GLY A 300 22.61 47.72 -57.14
N GLU A 301 22.97 46.57 -56.56
CA GLU A 301 23.35 45.36 -57.31
C GLU A 301 22.13 44.63 -57.91
N VAL A 302 20.92 44.88 -57.39
CA VAL A 302 19.70 44.16 -57.77
C VAL A 302 18.64 45.11 -58.31
N ASN A 303 18.08 44.76 -59.47
CA ASN A 303 16.99 45.50 -60.10
C ASN A 303 15.71 45.46 -59.21
N PRO A 304 14.99 46.58 -59.02
CA PRO A 304 13.77 46.63 -58.22
C PRO A 304 12.70 45.58 -58.56
N VAL A 305 12.59 45.14 -59.82
CA VAL A 305 11.65 44.08 -60.21
C VAL A 305 12.07 42.72 -59.65
N ASP A 306 13.37 42.40 -59.72
CA ASP A 306 13.93 41.15 -59.20
C ASP A 306 13.94 41.12 -57.67
N TYR A 307 14.22 42.26 -57.03
CA TYR A 307 14.11 42.41 -55.58
C TYR A 307 12.70 42.08 -55.10
N ARG A 308 11.68 42.68 -55.72
CA ARG A 308 10.28 42.46 -55.35
C ARG A 308 9.91 40.99 -55.47
N ARG A 309 10.29 40.35 -56.57
CA ARG A 309 10.03 38.92 -56.83
C ARG A 309 10.67 38.01 -55.77
N ARG A 310 11.96 38.23 -55.45
CA ARG A 310 12.70 37.42 -54.46
C ARG A 310 12.15 37.61 -53.04
N VAL A 311 11.80 38.85 -52.67
CA VAL A 311 11.17 39.13 -51.37
C VAL A 311 9.81 38.44 -51.26
N THR A 312 8.98 38.47 -52.31
CA THR A 312 7.68 37.78 -52.29
C THR A 312 7.83 36.27 -52.07
N LEU A 313 8.76 35.62 -52.78
CA LEU A 313 9.04 34.19 -52.61
C LEU A 313 9.52 33.86 -51.18
N LEU A 314 10.49 34.63 -50.66
CA LEU A 314 11.01 34.43 -49.30
C LEU A 314 9.96 34.68 -48.21
N MET A 315 9.05 35.64 -48.41
CA MET A 315 7.94 35.88 -47.48
C MET A 315 6.90 34.76 -47.53
N GLU A 316 6.64 34.20 -48.71
CA GLU A 316 5.74 33.06 -48.89
C GLU A 316 6.29 31.80 -48.20
N ASP A 317 7.56 31.45 -48.46
CA ASP A 317 8.24 30.32 -47.83
C ASP A 317 8.32 30.47 -46.30
N ARG A 318 8.63 31.69 -45.82
CA ARG A 318 8.62 32.01 -44.39
C ARG A 318 7.24 31.81 -43.78
N SER A 319 6.17 32.19 -44.47
CA SER A 319 4.80 32.01 -43.99
C SER A 319 4.41 30.54 -43.90
N HIS A 320 4.84 29.72 -44.88
CA HIS A 320 4.63 28.28 -44.89
C HIS A 320 5.34 27.61 -43.72
N ILE A 321 6.62 27.93 -43.51
CA ILE A 321 7.42 27.41 -42.40
C ILE A 321 6.87 27.89 -41.05
N ALA A 322 6.45 29.14 -40.92
CA ALA A 322 5.85 29.64 -39.68
C ALA A 322 4.56 28.87 -39.33
N LYS A 323 3.73 28.57 -40.34
CA LYS A 323 2.49 27.79 -40.17
C LYS A 323 2.79 26.34 -39.79
N GLU A 324 3.77 25.71 -40.43
CA GLU A 324 4.18 24.34 -40.13
C GLU A 324 4.89 24.22 -38.78
N LEU A 325 5.73 25.20 -38.42
CA LEU A 325 6.35 25.33 -37.10
C LEU A 325 5.30 25.54 -36.02
N GLY A 326 4.33 26.43 -36.25
CA GLY A 326 3.21 26.67 -35.34
C GLY A 326 2.39 25.39 -35.13
N ARG A 327 2.08 24.68 -36.22
CA ARG A 327 1.43 23.37 -36.18
C ARG A 327 2.25 22.35 -35.40
N LEU A 328 3.54 22.20 -35.67
CA LEU A 328 4.40 21.22 -34.99
C LEU A 328 4.65 21.57 -33.51
N LYS A 329 4.73 22.86 -33.16
CA LYS A 329 4.79 23.32 -31.76
C LYS A 329 3.48 23.06 -31.02
N LEU A 330 2.33 23.27 -31.69
CA LEU A 330 1.02 22.90 -31.16
C LEU A 330 0.89 21.37 -31.01
N GLU A 331 1.34 20.60 -32.00
CA GLU A 331 1.38 19.14 -31.99
C GLU A 331 2.34 18.60 -30.90
N ARG A 332 3.37 19.36 -30.51
CA ARG A 332 4.26 19.04 -29.38
C ARG A 332 3.63 19.31 -28.02
N LEU A 333 2.69 20.26 -27.94
CA LEU A 333 1.98 20.60 -26.71
C LEU A 333 0.89 19.58 -26.36
N ILE A 334 0.38 18.83 -27.34
CA ILE A 334 -0.58 17.75 -27.10
C ILE A 334 0.18 16.52 -26.58
N PRO A 335 0.02 16.14 -25.29
CA PRO A 335 0.90 15.18 -24.63
C PRO A 335 0.74 13.73 -25.09
N ILE A 336 -0.27 13.44 -25.91
CA ILE A 336 -0.68 12.08 -26.29
C ILE A 336 -0.72 12.01 -27.81
N ARG A 337 0.43 11.71 -28.44
CA ARG A 337 0.52 11.48 -29.89
C ARG A 337 0.82 10.02 -30.18
N GLY A 338 -0.18 9.31 -30.69
CA GLY A 338 -0.07 7.99 -31.30
C GLY A 338 -1.01 7.87 -32.50
N SER A 339 -1.02 6.72 -33.20
CA SER A 339 -2.07 6.52 -34.20
C SER A 339 -3.43 6.49 -33.47
N PRO A 340 -4.45 7.24 -33.93
CA PRO A 340 -5.79 7.20 -33.35
C PRO A 340 -6.34 5.78 -33.26
N ARG A 341 -5.91 4.90 -34.16
CA ARG A 341 -6.22 3.47 -34.16
C ARG A 341 -5.60 2.71 -32.99
N LYS A 342 -4.32 2.96 -32.64
CA LYS A 342 -3.67 2.31 -31.49
C LYS A 342 -4.24 2.81 -30.16
N PHE A 343 -4.57 4.10 -30.07
CA PHE A 343 -5.24 4.65 -28.90
C PHE A 343 -6.70 4.22 -28.78
N GLY A 344 -7.43 4.18 -29.90
CA GLY A 344 -8.78 3.62 -29.95
C GLY A 344 -8.79 2.16 -29.55
N LEU A 345 -7.82 1.36 -30.02
CA LEU A 345 -7.66 -0.04 -29.62
C LEU A 345 -7.34 -0.18 -28.12
N LEU A 346 -6.42 0.64 -27.59
CA LEU A 346 -6.13 0.68 -26.16
C LEU A 346 -7.39 1.02 -25.33
N ALA A 347 -8.11 2.07 -25.73
CA ALA A 347 -9.33 2.50 -25.05
C ALA A 347 -10.41 1.41 -25.13
N VAL A 348 -10.58 0.76 -26.29
CA VAL A 348 -11.51 -0.36 -26.46
C VAL A 348 -11.11 -1.54 -25.59
N ILE A 349 -9.83 -1.88 -25.47
CA ILE A 349 -9.36 -2.96 -24.59
C ILE A 349 -9.64 -2.63 -23.12
N LEU A 350 -9.35 -1.41 -22.68
CA LEU A 350 -9.61 -0.99 -21.29
C LEU A 350 -11.12 -0.92 -21.00
N ILE A 351 -11.92 -0.40 -21.93
CA ILE A 351 -13.38 -0.34 -21.82
C ILE A 351 -13.95 -1.76 -21.82
N ALA A 352 -13.50 -2.65 -22.71
CA ALA A 352 -13.93 -4.04 -22.73
C ALA A 352 -13.61 -4.74 -21.40
N MET A 353 -12.42 -4.49 -20.83
CA MET A 353 -12.03 -5.01 -19.52
C MET A 353 -12.92 -4.51 -18.38
N VAL A 354 -13.36 -3.25 -18.42
CA VAL A 354 -14.29 -2.66 -17.45
C VAL A 354 -15.75 -3.12 -17.68
N ILE A 355 -16.15 -3.43 -18.91
CA ILE A 355 -17.51 -3.89 -19.26
C ILE A 355 -17.69 -5.39 -19.02
N ILE A 356 -16.64 -6.20 -19.19
CA ILE A 356 -16.68 -7.63 -18.85
C ILE A 356 -17.08 -7.81 -17.37
N LEU A 357 -16.70 -6.88 -16.50
CA LEU A 357 -16.98 -6.83 -15.06
C LEU A 357 -18.47 -7.02 -14.71
N PRO A 358 -19.41 -6.12 -15.08
CA PRO A 358 -20.84 -6.31 -14.81
C PRO A 358 -21.43 -7.52 -15.53
N LEU A 359 -20.88 -7.93 -16.68
CA LEU A 359 -21.34 -9.13 -17.39
C LEU A 359 -21.01 -10.40 -16.59
N THR A 360 -19.76 -10.60 -16.18
CA THR A 360 -19.38 -11.73 -15.31
C THR A 360 -20.12 -11.72 -13.98
N GLN A 361 -20.35 -10.53 -13.40
CA GLN A 361 -21.16 -10.39 -12.18
C GLN A 361 -22.61 -10.83 -12.40
N GLY A 362 -23.24 -10.40 -13.51
CA GLY A 362 -24.61 -10.79 -13.85
C GLY A 362 -24.79 -12.29 -14.09
N PHE A 363 -23.78 -12.96 -14.67
CA PHE A 363 -23.83 -14.41 -14.90
C PHE A 363 -23.59 -15.23 -13.61
N TYR A 364 -22.78 -14.76 -12.67
CA TYR A 364 -22.50 -15.47 -11.41
C TYR A 364 -23.57 -15.29 -10.33
N TYR A 365 -24.44 -14.28 -10.44
CA TYR A 365 -25.52 -14.00 -9.47
C TYR A 365 -26.57 -15.13 -9.34
N GLY A 366 -26.54 -16.13 -10.23
CA GLY A 366 -27.36 -17.34 -10.10
C GLY A 366 -26.92 -18.30 -9.00
N ILE A 367 -25.75 -18.10 -8.37
CA ILE A 367 -25.18 -19.03 -7.38
C ILE A 367 -25.30 -18.45 -5.97
N GLN A 368 -26.41 -18.86 -5.32
CA GLN A 368 -26.69 -18.96 -3.88
C GLN A 368 -26.38 -17.75 -2.97
N MET A 369 -27.42 -16.97 -2.68
CA MET A 369 -27.49 -16.05 -1.55
C MET A 369 -28.14 -16.72 -0.33
N GLU A 370 -27.34 -17.38 0.50
CA GLU A 370 -27.67 -17.57 1.92
C GLU A 370 -27.00 -16.44 2.71
N GLY A 371 -27.63 -15.28 2.70
CA GLY A 371 -27.01 -13.98 2.95
C GLY A 371 -26.94 -13.48 4.39
N ASP A 372 -26.95 -14.32 5.43
CA ASP A 372 -26.92 -13.79 6.80
C ASP A 372 -26.15 -14.66 7.82
N LYS A 373 -24.93 -15.08 7.46
CA LYS A 373 -23.99 -15.74 8.39
C LYS A 373 -23.06 -14.76 9.10
N TYR A 374 -23.20 -13.45 8.87
CA TYR A 374 -22.32 -12.42 9.42
C TYR A 374 -22.45 -12.31 10.95
N ILE A 375 -23.67 -12.42 11.48
CA ILE A 375 -23.94 -12.35 12.93
C ILE A 375 -23.36 -13.57 13.66
N ASP A 376 -23.59 -14.79 13.12
CA ASP A 376 -22.95 -15.99 13.65
C ASP A 376 -21.43 -15.89 13.58
N TRP A 377 -20.92 -15.16 12.57
CA TRP A 377 -19.49 -15.01 12.41
C TRP A 377 -18.86 -14.07 13.43
N GLU A 378 -19.37 -12.83 13.53
CA GLU A 378 -18.86 -11.78 14.43
C GLU A 378 -18.96 -12.23 15.89
N PHE A 379 -20.07 -12.86 16.30
CA PHE A 379 -20.22 -13.24 17.69
C PHE A 379 -19.56 -14.57 18.05
N ASN A 380 -19.69 -15.63 17.24
CA ASN A 380 -19.19 -16.94 17.65
C ASN A 380 -17.70 -17.14 17.34
N TYR A 381 -17.23 -16.78 16.14
CA TYR A 381 -15.82 -17.04 15.80
C TYR A 381 -14.86 -15.99 16.34
N GLU A 382 -15.24 -14.72 16.41
CA GLU A 382 -14.38 -13.71 17.02
C GLU A 382 -14.20 -14.00 18.51
N THR A 383 -15.29 -14.32 19.21
CA THR A 383 -15.22 -14.76 20.61
C THR A 383 -14.38 -16.03 20.77
N HIS A 384 -14.56 -17.04 19.91
CA HIS A 384 -13.76 -18.27 19.97
C HIS A 384 -12.28 -18.01 19.66
N LYS A 385 -11.99 -17.10 18.72
CA LYS A 385 -10.63 -16.65 18.41
C LYS A 385 -10.00 -15.99 19.63
N GLU A 386 -10.67 -15.02 20.24
CA GLU A 386 -10.17 -14.32 21.43
C GLU A 386 -9.96 -15.29 22.60
N ILE A 387 -10.88 -16.24 22.81
CA ILE A 387 -10.72 -17.31 23.81
C ILE A 387 -9.50 -18.19 23.48
N THR A 388 -9.34 -18.60 22.22
CA THR A 388 -8.21 -19.44 21.78
C THR A 388 -6.89 -18.70 21.98
N ILE A 389 -6.81 -17.43 21.58
CA ILE A 389 -5.63 -16.59 21.79
C ILE A 389 -5.35 -16.39 23.26
N THR A 390 -6.38 -16.18 24.08
CA THR A 390 -6.24 -16.00 25.53
C THR A 390 -5.76 -17.28 26.20
N ASN A 391 -6.37 -18.42 25.87
CA ASN A 391 -5.99 -19.73 26.38
C ASN A 391 -4.56 -20.09 25.98
N TRP A 392 -4.21 -19.83 24.72
CA TRP A 392 -2.87 -20.00 24.19
C TRP A 392 -1.86 -19.09 24.92
N ALA A 393 -2.16 -17.80 25.06
CA ALA A 393 -1.28 -16.82 25.71
C ALA A 393 -1.10 -17.12 27.21
N ALA A 394 -2.11 -17.71 27.83
CA ALA A 394 -2.06 -18.20 29.20
C ALA A 394 -1.40 -19.59 29.32
N GLY A 395 -0.96 -20.21 28.21
CA GLY A 395 -0.30 -21.52 28.20
C GLY A 395 -1.23 -22.68 28.56
N LEU A 396 -2.53 -22.54 28.33
CA LEU A 396 -3.57 -23.52 28.71
C LEU A 396 -3.78 -24.62 27.65
N ASP A 397 -3.01 -24.64 26.56
CA ASP A 397 -3.15 -25.62 25.46
C ASP A 397 -3.02 -27.09 25.91
N GLY A 398 -2.36 -27.33 27.04
CA GLY A 398 -2.26 -28.66 27.65
C GLY A 398 -3.35 -28.98 28.69
N MET A 399 -4.26 -28.05 28.97
CA MET A 399 -5.35 -28.24 29.93
C MET A 399 -6.59 -28.76 29.22
N GLU A 400 -7.05 -29.92 29.66
CA GLU A 400 -8.28 -30.51 29.17
C GLU A 400 -9.49 -29.77 29.77
N SER A 401 -10.21 -29.02 28.94
CA SER A 401 -11.50 -28.43 29.33
C SER A 401 -12.55 -29.53 29.35
N LYS A 402 -12.82 -30.07 30.54
CA LYS A 402 -13.90 -31.05 30.77
C LYS A 402 -15.18 -30.29 31.11
N THR A 403 -16.29 -30.66 30.50
CA THR A 403 -17.59 -30.12 30.92
C THR A 403 -17.90 -30.59 32.34
N LEU A 404 -18.78 -29.86 33.04
CA LEU A 404 -19.23 -30.30 34.35
C LEU A 404 -19.85 -31.71 34.28
N ASP A 405 -20.49 -32.04 33.15
CA ASP A 405 -21.07 -33.36 32.87
C ASP A 405 -20.02 -34.44 32.60
N ASP A 406 -18.91 -34.11 31.94
CA ASP A 406 -17.78 -35.04 31.78
C ASP A 406 -17.11 -35.35 33.12
N LEU A 407 -17.13 -34.37 34.03
CA LEU A 407 -16.65 -34.56 35.40
C LEU A 407 -17.66 -35.36 36.25
N THR A 408 -18.97 -35.20 36.05
CA THR A 408 -20.03 -35.78 36.93
C THR A 408 -20.63 -37.11 36.46
N SER A 409 -20.62 -37.41 35.16
CA SER A 409 -21.35 -38.55 34.58
C SER A 409 -20.67 -39.91 34.79
N ASN A 410 -19.34 -39.92 34.91
CA ASN A 410 -18.58 -41.13 35.20
C ASN A 410 -17.68 -40.88 36.40
N ALA A 411 -17.74 -41.76 37.39
CA ALA A 411 -16.79 -41.81 38.50
C ALA A 411 -15.41 -42.24 37.99
N THR A 412 -14.77 -41.41 37.17
CA THR A 412 -13.38 -41.57 36.75
C THR A 412 -12.46 -41.06 37.88
N PRO A 413 -11.24 -41.60 38.02
CA PRO A 413 -10.28 -41.16 39.05
C PRO A 413 -9.98 -39.65 39.00
N GLU A 414 -10.10 -39.05 37.82
CA GLU A 414 -9.86 -37.63 37.57
C GLU A 414 -11.00 -36.72 38.06
N GLY A 415 -12.20 -37.26 38.27
CA GLY A 415 -13.36 -36.56 38.81
C GLY A 415 -13.46 -36.62 40.34
N GLU A 416 -12.51 -37.26 41.04
CA GLU A 416 -12.43 -37.34 42.50
C GLU A 416 -11.70 -36.14 43.12
N VAL A 417 -12.08 -34.93 42.70
CA VAL A 417 -11.56 -33.72 43.33
C VAL A 417 -12.38 -33.43 44.59
N GLU A 418 -11.73 -33.21 45.73
CA GLU A 418 -12.35 -33.12 47.06
C GLU A 418 -13.57 -32.16 47.09
N PHE A 419 -13.47 -31.02 46.40
CA PHE A 419 -14.56 -30.06 46.28
C PHE A 419 -15.78 -30.60 45.50
N LEU A 420 -15.57 -31.27 44.35
CA LEU A 420 -16.66 -31.88 43.57
C LEU A 420 -17.31 -33.05 44.31
N THR A 421 -16.52 -33.82 45.05
CA THR A 421 -17.07 -34.91 45.87
C THR A 421 -17.96 -34.41 47.00
N THR A 422 -17.64 -33.24 47.56
CA THR A 422 -18.45 -32.61 48.62
C THR A 422 -19.77 -32.12 48.07
N VAL A 423 -19.79 -31.51 46.87
CA VAL A 423 -21.01 -31.06 46.19
C VAL A 423 -21.88 -32.26 45.77
N ARG A 424 -21.28 -33.36 45.29
CA ARG A 424 -21.99 -34.59 44.90
C ARG A 424 -22.72 -35.30 46.04
N GLN A 425 -22.35 -35.09 47.30
CA GLN A 425 -23.12 -35.62 48.43
C GLN A 425 -24.53 -35.03 48.52
N TRP A 426 -24.75 -33.86 47.92
CA TRP A 426 -26.03 -33.15 47.94
C TRP A 426 -26.90 -33.45 46.73
N ASP A 427 -26.33 -34.01 45.65
CA ASP A 427 -27.10 -34.52 44.51
C ASP A 427 -27.51 -35.97 44.71
N GLN A 428 -28.82 -36.21 44.74
CA GLN A 428 -29.41 -37.51 45.05
C GLN A 428 -29.02 -38.58 44.01
N ALA A 429 -28.92 -38.22 42.73
CA ALA A 429 -28.59 -39.17 41.65
C ALA A 429 -27.10 -39.57 41.68
N ALA A 430 -26.19 -38.59 41.79
CA ALA A 430 -24.75 -38.84 41.90
C ALA A 430 -24.37 -39.59 43.19
N SER A 431 -25.01 -39.26 44.32
CA SER A 431 -24.81 -39.95 45.60
C SER A 431 -25.26 -41.42 45.53
N PHE A 432 -26.40 -41.69 44.90
CA PHE A 432 -26.91 -43.04 44.69
C PHE A 432 -25.98 -43.90 43.80
N LEU A 433 -25.50 -43.34 42.67
CA LEU A 433 -24.54 -44.02 41.79
C LEU A 433 -23.20 -44.32 42.49
N ARG A 434 -22.72 -43.39 43.32
CA ARG A 434 -21.50 -43.59 44.11
C ARG A 434 -21.67 -44.68 45.17
N MET A 435 -22.77 -44.66 45.92
CA MET A 435 -23.10 -45.73 46.87
C MET A 435 -23.21 -47.08 46.18
N LYS A 436 -23.88 -47.15 45.02
CA LYS A 436 -23.98 -48.40 44.22
C LYS A 436 -22.61 -48.92 43.79
N ASN A 437 -21.70 -48.04 43.39
CA ASN A 437 -20.34 -48.42 42.99
C ASN A 437 -19.45 -48.81 44.19
N GLN A 438 -19.63 -48.18 45.36
CA GLN A 438 -18.86 -48.49 46.57
C GLN A 438 -19.36 -49.73 47.32
N ILE A 439 -20.68 -49.97 47.33
CA ILE A 439 -21.31 -51.13 47.99
C ILE A 439 -21.22 -52.38 47.10
N GLY A 440 -20.94 -52.20 45.79
CA GLY A 440 -20.94 -53.27 44.81
C GLY A 440 -22.36 -53.57 44.34
N THR A 441 -22.50 -53.86 43.04
CA THR A 441 -23.76 -54.01 42.29
C THR A 441 -24.70 -55.15 42.72
N ASN A 442 -24.43 -55.79 43.86
CA ASN A 442 -25.15 -56.98 44.35
C ASN A 442 -25.77 -56.76 45.75
N TRP A 443 -26.27 -55.55 46.02
CA TRP A 443 -27.23 -55.28 47.09
C TRP A 443 -28.52 -54.71 46.51
#